data_AF-A0A6L6QDL8-F1
#
_entry.id   AF-A0A6L6QDL8-F1
#
_cell.length_a   1.000
_cell.length_b   1.000
_cell.length_c   1.000
_cell.angle_alpha   90.00
_cell.angle_beta   90.00
_cell.angle_gamma   90.00
#
_symmetry.space_group_name_H-M   'P 1'
#
loop_
_entity.id
_entity.type
_entity.pdbx_description
1 polymer ?
#
loop_
_entity_poly.entity_id
_entity_poly.type
_entity_poly.pdbx_seq_one_letter_code
_entity_poly.pdbx_strand_id
1 'polypeptide(L)'
;MTISSMHDGQSGRSGGTAYTVVCKSGQRGTEYSDPDQAAQAFFRAQEQDRPFVLRHRGNATLVIASARAGAKQIAANWAGDDQFRSAYESLLRRE
;
A
#
# COMPACT_ATOMS: atom_id res chain seq x y z
N MET A 1 20.35 -17.34 -21.25
CA MET A 1 19.63 -17.11 -19.97
C MET A 1 19.66 -15.62 -19.70
N THR A 2 18.57 -14.91 -20.01
CA THR A 2 18.51 -13.44 -19.83
C THR A 2 18.08 -13.16 -18.41
N ILE A 3 18.97 -12.60 -17.60
CA ILE A 3 18.63 -12.10 -16.27
C ILE A 3 18.00 -10.73 -16.50
N SER A 4 16.68 -10.65 -16.49
CA SER A 4 15.95 -9.39 -16.53
C SER A 4 16.27 -8.62 -15.26
N SER A 5 17.10 -7.59 -15.37
CA SER A 5 17.39 -6.62 -14.32
C SER A 5 16.08 -6.05 -13.80
N MET A 6 15.65 -6.51 -12.62
CA MET A 6 14.56 -5.90 -11.89
C MET A 6 15.02 -4.50 -11.50
N HIS A 7 14.39 -3.51 -12.13
CA HIS A 7 14.57 -2.09 -11.88
C HIS A 7 14.38 -1.82 -10.38
N ASP A 8 15.48 -1.58 -9.66
CA ASP A 8 15.44 -1.09 -8.29
C ASP A 8 15.00 0.39 -8.36
N GLY A 9 13.69 0.61 -8.41
CA GLY A 9 13.10 1.92 -8.24
C GLY A 9 13.18 2.37 -6.79
N GLN A 10 14.37 2.46 -6.20
CA GLN A 10 14.61 3.31 -5.04
C GLN A 10 14.88 4.73 -5.55
N SER A 11 13.83 5.38 -6.03
CA SER A 11 13.87 6.80 -6.34
C SER A 11 13.77 7.58 -5.03
N GLY A 12 14.92 7.91 -4.46
CA GLY A 12 15.11 9.03 -3.53
C GLY A 12 14.21 9.06 -2.29
N ARG A 13 14.75 8.67 -1.13
CA ARG A 13 14.21 9.03 0.20
C ARG A 13 14.24 10.55 0.40
N SER A 14 13.41 11.28 -0.32
CA SER A 14 13.24 12.73 -0.19
C SER A 14 12.20 13.00 0.88
N GLY A 15 12.50 12.76 2.16
CA GLY A 15 11.79 13.29 3.35
C GLY A 15 10.25 13.20 3.42
N GLY A 16 9.60 12.52 2.47
CA GLY A 16 8.17 12.52 2.23
C GLY A 16 7.52 11.26 2.77
N THR A 17 6.21 11.32 2.97
CA THR A 17 5.42 10.11 3.29
C THR A 17 5.30 9.27 2.02
N ALA A 18 5.66 7.99 2.09
CA ALA A 18 5.47 7.04 0.99
C ALA A 18 4.58 5.88 1.44
N TYR A 19 3.89 5.25 0.50
CA TYR A 19 2.97 4.15 0.71
C TYR A 19 3.37 2.98 -0.16
N THR A 20 3.58 1.79 0.41
CA THR A 20 3.88 0.58 -0.35
C THR A 20 2.69 -0.35 -0.31
N VAL A 21 2.10 -0.63 -1.48
CA VAL A 21 1.04 -1.63 -1.62
C VAL A 21 1.67 -2.97 -1.98
N VAL A 22 1.48 -3.96 -1.12
CA VAL A 22 1.97 -5.33 -1.30
C VAL A 22 0.79 -6.23 -1.61
N CYS A 23 0.71 -6.73 -2.85
CA CYS A 23 -0.42 -7.55 -3.30
C CYS A 23 -0.27 -9.04 -2.96
N LYS A 24 0.90 -9.66 -3.24
CA LYS A 24 1.23 -11.05 -2.84
C LYS A 24 2.26 -11.11 -1.74
N SER A 25 2.08 -12.08 -0.85
CA SER A 25 3.13 -12.53 0.06
C SER A 25 4.38 -12.93 -0.72
N GLY A 26 5.51 -12.29 -0.44
CA GLY A 26 6.81 -12.57 -1.07
C GLY A 26 7.09 -11.78 -2.36
N GLN A 27 6.16 -10.97 -2.87
CA GLN A 27 6.45 -10.00 -3.93
C GLN A 27 6.89 -8.66 -3.32
N ARG A 28 7.79 -7.98 -4.04
CA ARG A 28 8.15 -6.59 -3.74
C ARG A 28 6.91 -5.72 -3.96
N GLY A 29 6.49 -4.99 -2.93
CA GLY A 29 5.38 -4.06 -3.04
C GLY A 29 5.70 -2.89 -3.96
N THR A 30 4.65 -2.28 -4.50
CA THR A 30 4.77 -1.07 -5.31
C THR A 30 4.69 0.14 -4.40
N GLU A 31 5.69 1.02 -4.49
CA GLU A 31 5.73 2.27 -3.71
C GLU A 31 5.02 3.41 -4.46
N TYR A 32 4.31 4.23 -3.69
CA TYR A 32 3.53 5.38 -4.12
C TYR A 32 3.83 6.56 -3.20
N SER A 33 4.16 7.71 -3.76
CA SER A 33 4.30 8.95 -2.99
C SER A 33 2.96 9.66 -2.74
N ASP A 34 1.91 9.21 -3.44
CA ASP A 34 0.57 9.80 -3.42
C ASP A 34 -0.44 8.82 -2.78
N PRO A 35 -1.24 9.27 -1.78
CA PRO A 35 -2.19 8.41 -1.08
C PRO A 35 -3.36 7.96 -1.97
N ASP A 36 -3.80 8.77 -2.95
CA ASP A 36 -4.88 8.40 -3.86
C ASP A 36 -4.47 7.29 -4.82
N GLN A 37 -3.25 7.37 -5.37
CA GLN A 37 -2.68 6.29 -6.18
C GLN A 37 -2.52 4.99 -5.36
N ALA A 38 -2.02 5.10 -4.12
CA ALA A 38 -1.89 3.95 -3.23
C ALA A 38 -3.25 3.31 -2.89
N ALA A 39 -4.25 4.13 -2.58
CA ALA A 39 -5.61 3.67 -2.28
C ALA A 39 -6.25 2.97 -3.48
N GLN A 40 -6.08 3.50 -4.69
CA GLN A 40 -6.59 2.89 -5.92
C GLN A 40 -5.91 1.55 -6.22
N ALA A 41 -4.59 1.48 -6.07
CA ALA A 41 -3.84 0.23 -6.25
C ALA A 41 -4.27 -0.83 -5.22
N PHE A 42 -4.40 -0.43 -3.95
CA PHE A 42 -4.90 -1.29 -2.89
C PHE A 42 -6.31 -1.80 -3.20
N PHE A 43 -7.23 -0.91 -3.60
CA PHE A 43 -8.61 -1.25 -3.94
C PHE A 43 -8.70 -2.33 -5.02
N ARG A 44 -8.04 -2.11 -6.17
CA ARG A 44 -7.99 -3.08 -7.27
C ARG A 44 -7.36 -4.41 -6.88
N ALA A 45 -6.34 -4.37 -6.02
CA ALA A 45 -5.67 -5.57 -5.57
C ALA A 45 -6.53 -6.37 -4.57
N GLN A 46 -7.47 -5.77 -3.84
CA GLN A 46 -8.37 -6.52 -2.94
C GLN A 46 -9.18 -7.57 -3.67
N GLU A 47 -9.65 -7.21 -4.87
CA GLU A 47 -10.42 -8.11 -5.73
C GLU A 47 -9.60 -9.32 -6.18
N GLN A 48 -8.28 -9.16 -6.29
CA GLN A 48 -7.42 -10.15 -6.95
C GLN A 48 -6.56 -10.97 -5.97
N ASP A 49 -6.17 -10.40 -4.82
CA ASP A 49 -4.92 -10.86 -4.22
C ASP A 49 -4.71 -10.65 -2.71
N ARG A 50 -5.66 -10.03 -2.00
CA ARG A 50 -5.56 -9.75 -0.55
C ARG A 50 -4.32 -8.90 -0.16
N PRO A 51 -4.20 -7.68 -0.70
CA PRO A 51 -3.06 -6.79 -0.46
C PRO A 51 -3.01 -6.25 0.97
N PHE A 52 -1.87 -5.65 1.33
CA PHE A 52 -1.73 -4.75 2.47
C PHE A 52 -0.93 -3.50 2.09
N VAL A 53 -1.10 -2.42 2.84
CA VAL A 53 -0.44 -1.14 2.61
C VAL A 53 0.46 -0.81 3.78
N LEU A 54 1.73 -0.54 3.47
CA LEU A 54 2.72 -0.01 4.38
C LEU A 54 2.83 1.49 4.17
N ARG A 55 2.99 2.26 5.23
CA ARG A 55 3.35 3.68 5.18
C ARG A 55 4.75 3.85 5.73
N HIS A 56 5.58 4.58 4.98
CA HIS A 56 6.92 4.94 5.35
C HIS A 56 6.96 6.43 5.72
N ARG A 57 7.42 6.73 6.93
CA ARG A 57 7.77 8.10 7.36
C ARG A 57 9.18 8.10 7.94
N GLY A 58 10.13 8.62 7.17
CA GLY A 58 11.55 8.55 7.51
C GLY A 58 12.01 7.10 7.61
N ASN A 59 12.40 6.68 8.82
CA ASN A 59 12.85 5.30 9.10
C ASN A 59 11.75 4.41 9.70
N ALA A 60 10.56 4.95 9.98
CA ALA A 60 9.44 4.17 10.50
C ALA A 60 8.58 3.61 9.36
N THR A 61 8.20 2.34 9.47
CA THR A 61 7.26 1.67 8.57
C THR A 61 6.09 1.14 9.38
N LEU A 62 4.86 1.47 8.98
CA LEU A 62 3.63 1.00 9.64
C LEU A 62 2.70 0.35 8.64
N VAL A 63 2.02 -0.74 9.01
CA VAL A 63 0.91 -1.29 8.23
C VAL A 63 -0.32 -0.42 8.48
N ILE A 64 -0.87 0.20 7.43
CA ILE A 64 -2.02 1.11 7.52
C ILE A 64 -3.28 0.59 6.84
N ALA A 65 -3.19 -0.48 6.05
CA ALA A 65 -4.35 -1.18 5.50
C ALA A 65 -4.04 -2.65 5.22
N SER A 66 -5.04 -3.53 5.27
CA SER A 66 -4.95 -4.90 4.76
C SER A 66 -6.31 -5.40 4.31
N ALA A 67 -6.37 -6.02 3.15
CA ALA A 67 -7.56 -6.69 2.65
C ALA A 67 -7.78 -8.00 3.41
N ARG A 68 -9.05 -8.37 3.63
CA ARG A 68 -9.43 -9.53 4.45
C ARG A 68 -8.80 -10.83 3.94
N ALA A 69 -8.11 -11.56 4.83
CA ALA A 69 -7.72 -12.95 4.62
C ALA A 69 -8.55 -13.87 5.53
N GLY A 70 -9.77 -14.24 5.12
CA GLY A 70 -10.65 -15.08 5.95
C GLY A 70 -10.91 -14.51 7.35
N ALA A 71 -11.38 -15.34 8.30
CA ALA A 71 -11.94 -14.94 9.60
C ALA A 71 -10.99 -14.21 10.59
N LYS A 72 -9.73 -13.92 10.23
CA LYS A 72 -8.81 -13.14 11.08
C LYS A 72 -8.60 -11.75 10.47
N GLN A 73 -9.22 -10.76 11.11
CA GLN A 73 -8.95 -9.35 10.85
C GLN A 73 -7.54 -9.01 11.34
N ILE A 74 -6.68 -8.51 10.45
CA ILE A 74 -5.61 -7.61 10.86
C ILE A 74 -6.20 -6.22 10.66
N ALA A 75 -6.85 -5.69 11.70
CA ALA A 75 -7.34 -4.33 11.66
C ALA A 75 -6.13 -3.41 11.57
N ALA A 76 -5.96 -2.74 10.43
CA ALA A 76 -5.01 -1.65 10.37
C ALA A 76 -5.57 -0.48 11.18
N ASN A 77 -5.18 -0.43 12.46
CA ASN A 77 -5.75 0.49 13.43
C ASN A 77 -4.80 1.65 13.73
N TRP A 78 -4.04 2.12 12.73
CA TRP A 78 -3.37 3.41 12.88
C TRP A 78 -4.32 4.53 12.46
N ALA A 79 -5.10 5.01 13.43
CA ALA A 79 -6.05 6.12 13.30
C ALA A 79 -5.41 7.47 12.93
N GLY A 80 -4.11 7.52 12.63
CA GLY A 80 -3.39 8.74 12.27
C GLY A 80 -3.12 8.92 10.78
N ASP A 81 -3.48 7.97 9.90
CA ASP A 81 -3.35 8.18 8.44
C ASP A 81 -4.65 8.66 7.82
N ASP A 82 -4.94 9.95 8.02
CA ASP A 82 -6.14 10.57 7.45
C ASP A 82 -6.10 10.65 5.93
N GLN A 83 -4.90 10.72 5.33
CA GLN A 83 -4.75 10.89 3.88
C GLN A 83 -5.11 9.62 3.09
N PHE A 84 -4.48 8.47 3.39
CA PHE A 84 -4.82 7.21 2.73
C PHE A 84 -6.26 6.80 3.01
N ARG A 85 -6.71 6.95 4.26
CA ARG A 85 -8.08 6.62 4.64
C ARG A 85 -9.11 7.45 3.88
N SER A 86 -8.94 8.77 3.81
CA SER A 86 -9.85 9.65 3.08
C SER A 86 -9.87 9.34 1.58
N ALA A 87 -8.73 9.02 0.99
CA ALA A 87 -8.64 8.62 -0.41
C ALA A 87 -9.36 7.28 -0.67
N TYR A 88 -9.13 6.28 0.20
CA TYR A 88 -9.77 4.98 0.12
C TYR A 88 -11.30 5.05 0.30
N GLU A 89 -11.79 5.79 1.28
CA GLU A 89 -13.23 6.00 1.48
C GLU A 89 -13.86 6.75 0.31
N SER A 90 -13.14 7.70 -0.30
CA SER A 90 -13.61 8.41 -1.50
C SER A 90 -13.77 7.49 -2.70
N LEU A 91 -12.91 6.47 -2.83
CA LEU A 91 -13.05 5.43 -3.86
C LEU A 91 -14.25 4.52 -3.58
N LEU A 92 -14.43 4.10 -2.33
CA LEU A 92 -15.54 3.23 -1.94
C LEU A 92 -16.91 3.86 -2.19
N ARG A 93 -17.05 5.19 -2.06
CA ARG A 93 -18.31 5.91 -2.33
C ARG A 93 -18.61 6.11 -3.83
N ARG A 94 -17.67 5.78 -4.72
CA ARG A 94 -17.80 5.96 -6.17
C ARG A 94 -18.25 4.70 -6.91
N GLU A 95 -18.33 3.57 -6.21
CA GLU A 95 -18.94 2.31 -6.71
C GLU A 95 -20.37 2.15 -6.20
#